data_AF-A0AAW2BB08-F1
#
_entry.id   AF-A0AAW2BB08-F1
#
_cell.length_a   1.000
_cell.length_b   1.000
_cell.length_c   1.000
_cell.angle_alpha   90.00
_cell.angle_beta   90.00
_cell.angle_gamma   90.00
#
_symmetry.space_group_name_H-M   'P 1'
#
loop_
_entity.id
_entity.type
_entity.pdbx_description
1 polymer ?
#
loop_
_entity_poly.entity_id
_entity_poly.type
_entity_poly.pdbx_seq_one_letter_code
_entity_poly.pdbx_strand_id
1 'polypeptide(L)' 'MAFSPTTHECTCTDHTGDLNGLCSKELKVPGGCNNPCTVFKTDKYCCTSRTPKSYTPTNYSIIPMIQN' A
#
# COMPACT_ATOMS: atom_id res chain seq x y z
N MET A 1 1.81 7.36 10.91
CA MET A 1 1.19 6.70 12.09
C MET A 1 2.23 5.78 12.69
N ALA A 2 2.26 5.61 14.01
CA ALA A 2 3.20 4.71 14.68
C ALA A 2 2.41 3.68 15.50
N PHE A 3 2.73 2.40 15.33
CA PHE A 3 2.07 1.32 16.07
C PHE A 3 3.13 0.38 16.65
N SER A 4 3.58 0.70 17.86
CA SER A 4 4.68 -0.01 18.50
C SER A 4 4.17 -0.93 19.62
N PRO A 5 4.80 -2.11 19.82
CA PRO A 5 4.45 -2.99 20.93
C PRO A 5 4.79 -2.34 22.26
N THR A 6 4.01 -2.66 23.30
CA THR A 6 4.25 -2.19 24.67
C THR A 6 5.21 -3.07 25.45
N THR A 7 5.57 -4.24 24.89
CA THR A 7 6.54 -5.20 25.45
C THR A 7 7.63 -5.52 24.42
N HIS A 8 8.73 -6.14 24.87
CA HIS A 8 9.90 -6.43 24.02
C HIS A 8 9.81 -7.77 23.25
N GLU A 9 8.65 -8.44 23.27
CA GLU A 9 8.46 -9.75 22.63
C GLU A 9 8.35 -9.67 21.10
N CYS A 10 8.15 -8.47 20.55
CA CYS A 10 8.05 -8.20 19.13
C CYS A 10 8.76 -6.88 18.79
N THR A 11 9.23 -6.76 17.56
CA THR A 11 9.73 -5.48 17.01
C THR A 11 8.67 -4.83 16.13
N CYS A 12 8.67 -3.50 16.11
CA CYS A 12 7.83 -2.74 15.20
C CYS A 12 8.58 -2.46 13.90
N THR A 13 7.93 -2.68 12.77
CA THR A 13 8.38 -2.16 11.48
C THR A 13 7.47 -0.99 11.12
N ASP A 14 7.87 0.21 11.52
CA ASP A 14 7.16 1.42 11.13
C ASP A 14 7.57 1.86 9.72
N HIS A 15 6.62 2.39 8.97
CA HIS A 15 6.90 3.06 7.70
C HIS A 15 6.87 4.58 7.93
N THR A 16 8.02 5.22 7.82
CA THR A 16 8.17 6.68 8.02
C THR A 16 8.21 7.47 6.71
N GLY A 17 8.11 6.80 5.55
CA GLY A 17 8.15 7.45 4.24
C GLY A 17 6.87 8.23 3.91
N ASP A 18 7.00 9.28 3.09
CA ASP A 18 5.87 10.07 2.56
C ASP A 18 5.13 9.32 1.44
N LEU A 19 4.11 8.56 1.84
CA LEU A 19 3.23 7.86 0.90
C LEU A 19 2.35 8.82 0.09
N ASN A 20 2.05 10.00 0.61
CA ASN A 20 1.17 10.96 -0.06
C ASN A 20 1.91 11.72 -1.18
N GLY A 21 3.18 12.05 -0.96
CA GLY A 21 4.06 12.64 -1.97
C GLY A 21 4.41 11.69 -3.11
N LEU A 22 4.49 10.39 -2.84
CA LEU A 22 4.74 9.35 -3.84
C LEU A 22 3.46 8.81 -4.51
N CYS A 23 2.30 9.36 -4.16
CA CYS A 23 1.02 8.85 -4.62
C CYS A 23 0.81 9.05 -6.13
N SER A 24 0.48 7.98 -6.86
CA SER A 24 0.07 8.06 -8.26
C SER A 24 -1.17 8.94 -8.43
N LYS A 25 -1.25 9.66 -9.56
CA LYS A 25 -2.36 10.59 -9.83
C LYS A 25 -3.73 9.90 -9.78
N GLU A 26 -3.82 8.66 -10.22
CA GLU A 26 -5.05 7.87 -10.21
C GLU A 26 -5.54 7.52 -8.80
N LEU A 27 -4.66 7.56 -7.79
CA LEU A 27 -4.96 7.16 -6.41
C LEU A 27 -5.07 8.35 -5.44
N LYS A 28 -4.71 9.54 -5.90
CA LYS A 28 -4.63 10.73 -5.05
C LYS A 28 -6.02 11.21 -4.64
N VAL A 29 -6.17 11.54 -3.36
CA VAL A 29 -7.38 12.16 -2.81
C VAL A 29 -7.00 13.38 -1.97
N PRO A 30 -7.94 14.30 -1.67
CA PRO A 30 -7.69 15.36 -0.72
C PRO A 30 -7.22 14.78 0.62
N GLY A 31 -6.01 15.14 1.04
CA GLY A 31 -5.43 14.70 2.31
C GLY A 31 -4.84 13.29 2.35
N GLY A 32 -4.76 12.57 1.24
CA GLY A 32 -4.22 11.21 1.27
C GLY A 32 -4.00 10.52 -0.07
N CYS A 33 -3.68 9.22 0.02
CA CYS A 33 -3.54 8.31 -1.10
C CYS A 33 -4.41 7.07 -0.87
N ASN A 34 -5.28 6.74 -1.82
CA ASN A 34 -6.08 5.53 -1.77
C ASN A 34 -5.27 4.31 -2.20
N ASN A 35 -5.64 3.14 -1.68
CA ASN A 35 -5.17 1.87 -2.25
C ASN A 35 -5.91 1.59 -3.58
N PRO A 36 -5.32 0.82 -4.51
CA PRO A 36 -5.93 0.57 -5.81
C PRO A 36 -7.25 -0.21 -5.75
N CYS A 37 -7.49 -1.02 -4.71
CA CYS A 37 -8.76 -1.73 -4.57
C CYS A 37 -9.94 -0.76 -4.37
N THR A 38 -9.77 0.28 -3.54
CA THR A 38 -10.86 1.24 -3.26
C THR A 38 -11.23 2.07 -4.48
N VAL A 39 -10.26 2.34 -5.36
CA VAL A 39 -10.47 3.11 -6.61
C VAL A 39 -11.03 2.22 -7.72
N PHE A 40 -10.34 1.12 -8.04
CA PHE A 40 -10.60 0.35 -9.25
C PHE A 40 -11.60 -0.80 -9.05
N LYS A 41 -11.73 -1.33 -7.83
CA LYS A 41 -12.71 -2.39 -7.48
C LYS A 41 -12.65 -3.64 -8.37
N THR A 42 -11.46 -3.97 -8.89
CA THR A 42 -11.27 -5.18 -9.71
C THR A 42 -10.53 -6.26 -8.93
N ASP A 43 -10.74 -7.51 -9.34
CA ASP A 43 -10.09 -8.66 -8.73
C ASP A 43 -8.55 -8.54 -8.70
N LYS A 44 -7.96 -7.94 -9.74
CA LYS A 44 -6.52 -7.69 -9.85
C LYS A 44 -5.97 -6.83 -8.70
N TYR A 45 -6.78 -5.93 -8.13
CA TYR A 45 -6.35 -5.02 -7.07
C TYR A 45 -6.93 -5.39 -5.70
N CYS A 46 -8.00 -6.18 -5.66
CA CYS A 46 -8.75 -6.52 -4.45
C CYS A 46 -8.55 -7.95 -3.94
N CYS A 47 -7.79 -8.79 -4.66
CA CYS A 47 -7.44 -10.14 -4.21
C CYS A 47 -8.66 -11.07 -3.93
N THR A 48 -9.78 -10.90 -4.65
CA THR A 48 -11.07 -11.54 -4.30
C THR A 48 -11.20 -12.99 -4.76
N SER A 49 -10.65 -13.35 -5.92
CA SER A 49 -10.80 -14.65 -6.58
C SER A 49 -9.86 -15.72 -6.02
N ARG A 50 -8.90 -15.32 -5.18
CA ARG A 50 -7.84 -16.17 -4.63
C ARG A 50 -7.04 -16.95 -5.67
N THR A 51 -6.88 -16.38 -6.87
CA THR A 51 -6.06 -16.95 -7.94
C THR A 51 -4.65 -16.32 -7.93
N PRO A 52 -3.60 -17.00 -8.43
CA PRO A 52 -2.26 -16.43 -8.51
C PRO A 52 -2.18 -15.07 -9.21
N LYS A 53 -3.03 -14.87 -10.23
CA LYS A 53 -3.16 -13.61 -10.97
C LYS A 53 -3.68 -12.45 -10.09
N SER A 54 -4.53 -12.76 -9.13
CA SER A 54 -5.12 -11.82 -8.17
C SER A 54 -4.10 -11.33 -7.13
N TYR A 55 -3.06 -12.13 -6.86
CA TYR A 55 -2.01 -11.82 -5.87
C TYR A 55 -0.73 -11.23 -6.47
N THR A 56 -0.69 -11.07 -7.78
CA THR A 56 0.51 -10.58 -8.46
C THR A 56 0.69 -9.09 -8.14
N PRO A 57 1.88 -8.65 -7.68
CA PRO A 57 2.13 -7.23 -7.43
C PRO A 57 1.80 -6.37 -8.64
N THR A 58 1.17 -5.23 -8.40
CA THR A 58 0.84 -4.24 -9.44
C THR A 58 1.70 -3.00 -9.26
N ASN A 59 1.82 -2.19 -10.31
CA ASN A 59 2.54 -0.91 -10.25
C ASN A 59 2.02 0.05 -9.16
N TYR A 60 0.79 -0.16 -8.66
CA TYR A 60 0.20 0.59 -7.56
C TYR A 60 0.53 0.01 -6.17
N SER A 61 0.84 -1.28 -6.10
CA SER A 61 1.19 -2.00 -4.86
C SER A 61 2.69 -1.96 -4.59
N ILE A 62 3.50 -1.91 -5.65
CA ILE A 62 4.92 -1.58 -5.59
C ILE A 62 5.06 -0.11 -5.94
N ILE A 63 4.73 0.78 -4.98
CA ILE A 63 5.22 2.16 -5.04
C ILE A 63 6.72 2.01 -5.31
N PRO A 64 7.28 2.67 -6.35
CA PRO A 64 8.67 2.49 -6.68
C PRO A 64 9.43 2.74 -5.40
N MET A 65 10.11 1.71 -4.92
CA MET A 65 11.29 1.92 -4.11
C MET A 65 12.21 2.67 -5.06
N ILE A 66 12.05 3.98 -5.13
CA ILE A 66 13.07 4.86 -5.65
C ILE A 66 14.18 4.65 -4.65
N GLN A 67 15.02 3.67 -5.00
CA GLN A 67 16.37 3.58 -4.54
C GLN A 67 16.95 4.97 -4.73
N ASN A 68 17.23 5.62 -3.61
CA ASN A 68 18.37 6.50 -3.52
C ASN A 68 19.09 6.18 -2.22
#